data_AF-A0A0Q9YSR4-F1
#
_entry.id   AF-A0A0Q9YSR4-F1
#
_cell.length_a   1.000
_cell.length_b   1.000
_cell.length_c   1.000
_cell.angle_alpha   90.00
_cell.angle_beta   90.00
_cell.angle_gamma   90.00
#
_symmetry.space_group_name_H-M   'P 1'
#
loop_
_entity.id
_entity.type
_entity.pdbx_description
1 polymer ?
#
loop_
_entity_poly.entity_id
_entity_poly.type
_entity_poly.pdbx_seq_one_letter_code
_entity_poly.pdbx_strand_id
1 'polypeptide(L)'
;MEDKPKFRVNMRHEARKLAVQTLYAWQLSGNSMESIKEDLFDSEPSIFDKPKVFDTEYFNEITQLVTYHAQQLDALLQNCLDRDISQLNPVEHAILRIGAFELKYRTEIPYRVVLNEAILLAKQFGAVESHKYINGVLDKLTRNMRLQEQRSLSVTPHKTNQVAAG
;
A
#
# COMPACT_ATOMS: atom_id res chain seq x y z
N MET A 1 20.05 7.92 19.43
CA MET A 1 20.14 6.59 18.81
C MET A 1 19.46 6.70 17.45
N GLU A 2 20.22 6.71 16.35
CA GLU A 2 19.65 6.75 14.99
C GLU A 2 18.96 5.42 14.67
N ASP A 3 17.64 5.46 14.43
CA ASP A 3 16.89 4.29 13.94
C ASP A 3 17.33 3.99 12.50
N LYS A 4 17.97 2.83 12.30
CA LYS A 4 18.55 2.43 11.00
C LYS A 4 17.47 2.32 9.91
N PRO A 5 17.77 2.63 8.64
CA PRO A 5 16.80 2.65 7.54
C PRO A 5 15.98 1.35 7.37
N LYS A 6 16.63 0.18 7.48
CA LYS A 6 15.95 -1.13 7.38
C LYS A 6 14.92 -1.36 8.48
N PHE A 7 15.16 -0.82 9.69
CA PHE A 7 14.26 -0.95 10.82
C PHE A 7 12.96 -0.18 10.57
N ARG A 8 13.06 1.05 10.03
CA ARG A 8 11.90 1.86 9.64
C ARG A 8 11.10 1.24 8.48
N VAL A 9 11.76 0.56 7.54
CA VAL A 9 11.08 -0.16 6.45
C VAL A 9 10.18 -1.27 7.00
N ASN A 10 10.67 -2.10 7.93
CA ASN A 10 9.88 -3.15 8.55
C ASN A 10 8.70 -2.57 9.36
N MET A 11 8.94 -1.50 10.12
CA MET A 11 7.87 -0.84 10.88
C MET A 11 6.76 -0.27 9.99
N ARG A 12 7.09 0.26 8.80
CA ARG A 12 6.10 0.72 7.83
C ARG A 12 5.36 -0.42 7.15
N HIS A 13 6.02 -1.54 6.92
CA HIS A 13 5.38 -2.76 6.43
C HIS A 13 4.32 -3.24 7.43
N GLU A 14 4.67 -3.38 8.72
CA GLU A 14 3.71 -3.76 9.75
C GLU A 14 2.58 -2.71 9.90
N ALA A 15 2.87 -1.42 9.77
CA ALA A 15 1.83 -0.38 9.78
C ALA A 15 0.81 -0.56 8.63
N ARG A 16 1.25 -0.89 7.42
CA ARG A 16 0.34 -1.19 6.30
C ARG A 16 -0.48 -2.45 6.55
N LYS A 17 0.15 -3.49 7.09
CA LYS A 17 -0.51 -4.76 7.41
C LYS A 17 -1.67 -4.54 8.40
N LEU A 18 -1.42 -3.80 9.48
CA LEU A 18 -2.46 -3.41 10.43
C LEU A 18 -3.53 -2.56 9.74
N ALA A 19 -3.14 -1.60 8.90
CA ALA A 19 -4.09 -0.75 8.18
C ALA A 19 -5.00 -1.56 7.23
N VAL A 20 -4.51 -2.63 6.60
CA VAL A 20 -5.34 -3.55 5.79
C VAL A 20 -6.42 -4.20 6.67
N GLN A 21 -6.05 -4.70 7.84
CA GLN A 21 -7.01 -5.31 8.78
C GLN A 21 -8.05 -4.30 9.27
N THR A 22 -7.61 -3.09 9.63
CA THR A 22 -8.51 -2.01 10.07
C THR A 22 -9.48 -1.57 8.97
N LEU A 23 -8.99 -1.35 7.75
CA LEU A 23 -9.83 -0.95 6.62
C LEU A 23 -10.78 -2.06 6.18
N TYR A 24 -10.35 -3.32 6.25
CA TYR A 24 -11.20 -4.48 6.03
C TYR A 24 -12.37 -4.48 7.04
N ALA A 25 -12.08 -4.35 8.32
CA ALA A 25 -13.11 -4.31 9.37
C ALA A 25 -14.05 -3.12 9.17
N TRP A 26 -13.52 -1.94 8.85
CA TRP A 26 -14.32 -0.73 8.58
C TRP A 26 -15.31 -0.90 7.42
N GLN A 27 -14.87 -1.54 6.34
CA GLN A 27 -15.73 -1.82 5.18
C GLN A 27 -16.90 -2.76 5.50
N LEU A 28 -16.74 -3.65 6.48
CA LEU A 28 -17.73 -4.68 6.79
C LEU A 28 -18.65 -4.31 7.94
N SER A 29 -18.14 -3.64 8.98
CA SER A 29 -18.90 -3.34 10.19
C SER A 29 -19.70 -2.04 10.09
N GLY A 30 -19.21 -1.07 9.31
CA GLY A 30 -19.73 0.31 9.35
C GLY A 30 -19.48 1.03 10.68
N ASN A 31 -18.69 0.44 11.59
CA ASN A 31 -18.31 1.06 12.85
C ASN A 31 -17.37 2.26 12.63
N SER A 32 -17.25 3.10 13.65
CA SER A 32 -16.26 4.18 13.64
C SER A 32 -14.83 3.62 13.59
N MET A 33 -13.92 4.38 12.98
CA MET A 33 -12.51 4.02 12.88
C MET A 33 -11.88 3.87 14.27
N GLU A 34 -12.33 4.67 15.23
CA GLU A 34 -11.88 4.64 16.62
C GLU A 34 -12.23 3.30 17.29
N SER A 35 -13.50 2.87 17.19
CA SER A 35 -13.94 1.59 17.76
C SER A 35 -13.22 0.40 17.14
N ILE A 36 -12.99 0.42 15.83
CA ILE A 36 -12.27 -0.67 15.14
C ILE A 36 -10.81 -0.72 15.57
N LYS A 37 -10.18 0.45 15.77
CA LYS A 37 -8.82 0.50 16.29
C LYS A 37 -8.77 -0.08 17.70
N GLU A 38 -9.68 0.32 18.59
CA GLU A 38 -9.79 -0.25 19.94
C GLU A 38 -9.90 -1.78 19.91
N ASP A 39 -10.81 -2.32 19.10
CA ASP A 39 -10.95 -3.78 18.93
C ASP A 39 -9.65 -4.45 18.42
N LEU A 40 -8.93 -3.78 17.51
CA LEU A 40 -7.65 -4.26 17.00
C LEU A 40 -6.55 -4.20 18.09
N PHE A 41 -6.52 -3.15 18.90
CA PHE A 41 -5.59 -3.01 20.03
C PHE A 41 -5.78 -4.16 21.03
N ASP A 42 -7.02 -4.47 21.37
CA ASP A 42 -7.36 -5.53 22.33
C ASP A 42 -7.08 -6.94 21.80
N SER A 43 -7.21 -7.15 20.49
CA SER A 43 -6.98 -8.47 19.86
C SER A 43 -5.51 -8.78 19.56
N GLU A 44 -4.65 -7.76 19.48
CA GLU A 44 -3.22 -7.93 19.13
C GLU A 44 -2.27 -7.28 20.16
N PRO A 45 -2.38 -7.59 21.47
CA PRO A 45 -1.58 -6.95 22.52
C PRO A 45 -0.07 -7.10 22.29
N SER A 46 0.35 -8.20 21.67
CA SER A 46 1.77 -8.47 21.37
C SER A 46 2.41 -7.46 20.40
N ILE A 47 1.60 -6.78 19.59
CA ILE A 47 2.02 -5.76 18.61
C ILE A 47 1.98 -4.38 19.25
N PHE A 48 0.96 -4.09 20.05
CA PHE A 48 0.71 -2.75 20.59
C PHE A 48 1.37 -2.46 21.94
N ASP A 49 1.62 -3.48 22.78
CA ASP A 49 2.28 -3.32 24.07
C ASP A 49 3.81 -3.17 23.94
N LYS A 50 4.36 -3.47 22.76
CA LYS A 50 5.81 -3.41 22.51
C LYS A 50 6.17 -2.12 21.77
N PRO A 51 7.12 -1.32 22.29
CA PRO A 51 7.57 -0.14 21.57
C PRO A 51 8.27 -0.54 20.27
N LYS A 52 8.02 0.25 19.21
CA LYS A 52 8.69 0.18 17.90
C LYS A 52 8.43 -1.10 17.07
N VAL A 53 7.28 -1.76 17.23
CA VAL A 53 6.89 -2.88 16.35
C VAL A 53 6.45 -2.38 14.97
N PHE A 54 5.69 -1.29 14.93
CA PHE A 54 5.21 -0.67 13.71
C PHE A 54 5.31 0.87 13.79
N ASP A 55 5.23 1.53 12.64
CA ASP A 55 5.22 2.99 12.55
C ASP A 55 3.80 3.50 12.88
N THR A 56 3.57 3.86 14.15
CA THR A 56 2.25 4.24 14.67
C THR A 56 1.69 5.50 14.03
N GLU A 57 2.55 6.50 13.77
CA GLU A 57 2.15 7.72 13.07
C GLU A 57 1.68 7.39 11.66
N TYR A 58 2.44 6.54 10.95
CA TYR A 58 2.08 6.12 9.60
C TYR A 58 0.81 5.27 9.54
N PHE A 59 0.61 4.36 10.50
CA PHE A 59 -0.63 3.59 10.61
C PHE A 59 -1.86 4.50 10.81
N ASN A 60 -1.75 5.48 11.71
CA ASN A 60 -2.81 6.44 11.95
C ASN A 60 -3.11 7.31 10.73
N GLU A 61 -2.05 7.77 10.05
CA GLU A 61 -2.18 8.51 8.80
C GLU A 61 -2.93 7.71 7.73
N ILE A 62 -2.51 6.47 7.45
CA ILE A 62 -3.16 5.62 6.43
C ILE A 62 -4.65 5.45 6.75
N THR A 63 -4.96 5.00 7.97
CA THR A 63 -6.35 4.68 8.36
C THR A 63 -7.26 5.91 8.32
N GLN A 64 -6.78 7.07 8.74
CA GLN A 64 -7.53 8.32 8.72
C GLN A 64 -7.69 8.87 7.29
N LEU A 65 -6.60 8.97 6.53
CA LEU A 65 -6.64 9.64 5.23
C LEU A 65 -7.25 8.76 4.14
N VAL A 66 -7.07 7.43 4.20
CA VAL A 66 -7.73 6.52 3.26
C VAL A 66 -9.24 6.56 3.44
N THR A 67 -9.74 6.54 4.69
CA THR A 67 -11.19 6.63 4.91
C THR A 67 -11.74 8.00 4.55
N TYR A 68 -11.04 9.08 4.90
CA TYR A 68 -11.43 10.44 4.52
C TYR A 68 -11.51 10.62 3.00
N HIS A 69 -10.58 10.04 2.23
CA HIS A 69 -10.55 10.12 0.78
C HIS A 69 -11.22 8.93 0.07
N ALA A 70 -11.95 8.05 0.76
CA ALA A 70 -12.41 6.77 0.22
C ALA A 70 -13.13 6.91 -1.13
N GLN A 71 -14.11 7.80 -1.25
CA GLN A 71 -14.85 8.02 -2.49
C GLN A 71 -13.96 8.53 -3.64
N GLN A 72 -12.97 9.37 -3.34
CA GLN A 72 -12.04 9.89 -4.33
C GLN A 72 -11.06 8.81 -4.79
N LEU A 73 -10.55 7.99 -3.87
CA LEU A 73 -9.69 6.86 -4.17
C LEU A 73 -10.43 5.81 -5.00
N ASP A 74 -11.68 5.53 -4.65
CA ASP A 74 -12.55 4.61 -5.38
C ASP A 74 -12.79 5.06 -6.83
N ALA A 75 -13.09 6.35 -7.03
CA ALA A 75 -13.25 6.91 -8.38
C ALA A 75 -11.96 6.80 -9.22
N LEU A 76 -10.79 6.99 -8.59
CA LEU A 76 -9.50 6.83 -9.25
C LEU A 76 -9.23 5.37 -9.63
N LEU A 77 -9.51 4.45 -8.71
CA LEU A 77 -9.36 3.02 -8.92
C LEU A 77 -10.31 2.51 -10.02
N GLN A 78 -11.56 2.97 -10.05
CA GLN A 78 -12.56 2.51 -11.01
C GLN A 78 -12.11 2.67 -12.47
N ASN A 79 -11.37 3.72 -12.80
CA ASN A 79 -10.80 3.93 -14.15
C ASN A 79 -9.71 2.90 -14.51
N CYS A 80 -9.14 2.24 -13.51
CA CYS A 80 -8.09 1.24 -13.65
C CYS A 80 -8.64 -0.19 -13.63
N LEU A 81 -9.76 -0.43 -12.95
CA LEU A 81 -10.43 -1.72 -12.85
C LEU A 81 -11.05 -2.16 -14.19
N ASP A 82 -11.17 -3.47 -14.36
CA ASP A 82 -11.86 -4.16 -15.45
C ASP A 82 -13.29 -4.61 -15.07
N ARG A 83 -13.67 -4.38 -13.82
CA ARG A 83 -14.96 -4.70 -13.21
C ARG A 83 -15.41 -3.55 -12.30
N ASP A 84 -16.66 -3.59 -11.85
CA ASP A 84 -17.14 -2.58 -10.91
C ASP A 84 -16.40 -2.71 -9.57
N ILE A 85 -16.10 -1.58 -8.92
CA ILE A 85 -15.38 -1.56 -7.65
C ILE A 85 -16.12 -2.32 -6.54
N SER A 86 -17.45 -2.36 -6.60
CA SER A 86 -18.27 -3.16 -5.69
C SER A 86 -18.07 -4.68 -5.82
N GLN A 87 -17.43 -5.14 -6.90
CA GLN A 87 -17.12 -6.55 -7.14
C GLN A 87 -15.73 -6.94 -6.61
N LEU A 88 -14.96 -6.01 -6.07
CA LEU A 88 -13.74 -6.32 -5.35
C LEU A 88 -14.08 -7.02 -4.03
N ASN A 89 -13.28 -8.03 -3.67
CA ASN A 89 -13.38 -8.51 -2.30
C ASN A 89 -12.84 -7.44 -1.32
N PRO A 90 -13.30 -7.43 -0.06
CA PRO A 90 -12.92 -6.37 0.89
C PRO A 90 -11.41 -6.24 1.12
N VAL A 91 -10.65 -7.34 1.04
CA VAL A 91 -9.18 -7.32 1.19
C VAL A 91 -8.52 -6.65 -0.01
N GLU A 92 -8.92 -7.01 -1.23
CA GLU A 92 -8.45 -6.37 -2.46
C GLU A 92 -8.74 -4.88 -2.43
N HIS A 93 -9.95 -4.50 -2.02
CA HIS A 93 -10.38 -3.12 -1.95
C HIS A 93 -9.54 -2.31 -0.95
N ALA A 94 -9.28 -2.85 0.24
CA ALA A 94 -8.45 -2.22 1.25
C ALA A 94 -7.01 -2.00 0.75
N ILE A 95 -6.39 -3.03 0.17
CA ILE A 95 -5.00 -2.94 -0.34
C ILE A 95 -4.93 -1.92 -1.50
N LEU A 96 -5.89 -1.94 -2.42
CA LEU A 96 -5.93 -1.01 -3.54
C LEU A 96 -6.11 0.43 -3.07
N ARG A 97 -6.95 0.68 -2.06
CA ARG A 97 -7.12 2.01 -1.46
C ARG A 97 -5.84 2.53 -0.82
N ILE A 98 -5.11 1.69 -0.06
CA ILE A 98 -3.81 2.06 0.51
C ILE A 98 -2.82 2.40 -0.62
N GLY A 99 -2.70 1.53 -1.62
CA GLY A 99 -1.80 1.75 -2.75
C GLY A 99 -2.13 3.02 -3.54
N ALA A 100 -3.40 3.28 -3.81
CA ALA A 100 -3.85 4.50 -4.48
C ALA A 100 -3.57 5.75 -3.64
N PHE A 101 -3.77 5.68 -2.32
CA PHE A 101 -3.44 6.76 -1.39
C PHE A 101 -1.95 7.09 -1.43
N GLU A 102 -1.08 6.10 -1.29
CA GLU A 102 0.37 6.32 -1.30
C GLU A 102 0.84 6.86 -2.66
N LEU A 103 0.35 6.30 -3.78
CA LEU A 103 0.68 6.78 -5.12
C LEU A 103 0.26 8.25 -5.32
N LYS A 104 -0.87 8.68 -4.75
CA LYS A 104 -1.39 10.03 -4.93
C LYS A 104 -0.80 11.06 -3.96
N TYR A 105 -0.70 10.72 -2.68
CA TYR A 105 -0.44 11.68 -1.61
C TYR A 105 0.96 11.55 -0.99
N ARG A 106 1.66 10.43 -1.17
CA ARG A 106 2.99 10.17 -0.59
C ARG A 106 4.06 10.09 -1.68
N THR A 107 4.38 11.24 -2.28
CA THR A 107 5.32 11.34 -3.42
C THR A 107 6.77 11.03 -3.07
N GLU A 108 7.11 11.11 -1.80
CA GLU A 108 8.39 10.69 -1.24
C GLU A 108 8.56 9.17 -1.16
N ILE A 109 7.46 8.38 -1.28
CA ILE A 109 7.53 6.92 -1.40
C ILE A 109 7.64 6.56 -2.89
N PRO A 110 8.72 5.88 -3.32
CA PRO A 110 8.86 5.48 -4.72
C PRO A 110 7.73 4.51 -5.12
N TYR A 111 7.17 4.65 -6.33
CA TYR A 111 6.03 3.84 -6.76
C TYR A 111 6.33 2.34 -6.69
N ARG A 112 7.58 1.92 -6.97
CA ARG A 112 7.99 0.51 -6.89
C ARG A 112 7.86 -0.06 -5.49
N VAL A 113 8.09 0.76 -4.47
CA VAL A 113 7.90 0.36 -3.06
C VAL A 113 6.41 0.16 -2.81
N VAL A 114 5.55 1.08 -3.25
CA VAL A 114 4.09 0.97 -3.10
C VAL A 114 3.56 -0.29 -3.76
N LEU A 115 3.95 -0.57 -5.01
CA LEU A 115 3.53 -1.77 -5.75
C LEU A 115 4.03 -3.06 -5.06
N ASN A 116 5.30 -3.09 -4.65
CA ASN A 116 5.86 -4.25 -3.96
C ASN A 116 5.14 -4.54 -2.64
N GLU A 117 4.87 -3.52 -1.84
CA GLU A 117 4.14 -3.67 -0.57
C GLU A 117 2.71 -4.16 -0.80
N ALA A 118 2.00 -3.60 -1.79
CA ALA A 118 0.66 -4.07 -2.15
C ALA A 118 0.66 -5.55 -2.59
N ILE A 119 1.67 -6.00 -3.33
CA ILE A 119 1.84 -7.41 -3.71
C ILE A 119 2.09 -8.29 -2.48
N LEU A 120 2.95 -7.85 -1.56
CA LEU A 120 3.26 -8.61 -0.33
C LEU A 120 2.00 -8.78 0.53
N LEU A 121 1.25 -7.70 0.75
CA LEU A 121 -0.01 -7.73 1.48
C LEU A 121 -1.04 -8.62 0.80
N ALA A 122 -1.12 -8.57 -0.53
CA ALA A 122 -2.04 -9.40 -1.31
C ALA A 122 -1.69 -10.90 -1.22
N LYS A 123 -0.41 -11.24 -1.16
CA LYS A 123 0.03 -12.63 -0.93
C LYS A 123 -0.26 -13.10 0.50
N GLN A 124 -0.27 -12.17 1.46
CA GLN A 124 -0.50 -12.49 2.86
C GLN A 124 -1.99 -12.65 3.19
N PHE A 125 -2.85 -11.79 2.64
CA PHE A 125 -4.27 -11.72 3.01
C PHE A 125 -5.24 -12.09 1.88
N GLY A 126 -4.81 -11.93 0.62
CA GLY A 126 -5.67 -12.11 -0.55
C GLY A 126 -5.83 -13.56 -0.95
N ALA A 127 -6.70 -13.79 -1.94
CA ALA A 127 -6.82 -15.09 -2.58
C ALA A 127 -5.58 -15.40 -3.44
N VAL A 128 -5.45 -16.66 -3.88
CA VAL A 128 -4.28 -17.20 -4.61
C VAL A 128 -3.84 -16.31 -5.79
N GLU A 129 -4.74 -15.56 -6.41
CA GLU A 129 -4.45 -14.71 -7.58
C GLU A 129 -4.60 -13.20 -7.33
N SER A 130 -5.00 -12.76 -6.13
CA SER A 130 -5.25 -11.33 -5.84
C SER A 130 -4.01 -10.46 -6.05
N HIS A 131 -2.81 -10.99 -5.82
CA HIS A 131 -1.55 -10.27 -5.98
C HIS A 131 -1.26 -9.85 -7.44
N LYS A 132 -1.61 -10.69 -8.43
CA LYS A 132 -1.42 -10.34 -9.85
C LYS A 132 -2.41 -9.25 -10.27
N TYR A 133 -3.65 -9.39 -9.81
CA TYR A 133 -4.71 -8.43 -10.07
C TYR A 133 -4.37 -7.04 -9.51
N ILE A 134 -4.04 -6.97 -8.21
CA ILE A 134 -3.67 -5.73 -7.53
C ILE A 134 -2.47 -5.06 -8.21
N ASN A 135 -1.46 -5.83 -8.59
CA ASN A 135 -0.32 -5.30 -9.31
C ASN A 135 -0.73 -4.65 -10.65
N GLY A 136 -1.57 -5.33 -11.44
CA GLY A 136 -2.04 -4.80 -12.72
C GLY A 136 -2.82 -3.48 -12.57
N VAL A 137 -3.69 -3.40 -11.56
CA VAL A 137 -4.48 -2.20 -11.27
C VAL A 137 -3.59 -1.04 -10.83
N LEU A 138 -2.68 -1.25 -9.88
CA LEU A 138 -1.80 -0.20 -9.37
C LEU A 138 -0.75 0.23 -10.40
N ASP A 139 -0.27 -0.66 -11.25
CA ASP A 139 0.62 -0.30 -12.35
C ASP A 139 -0.08 0.61 -13.38
N LYS A 140 -1.35 0.30 -13.71
CA LYS A 140 -2.18 1.18 -14.55
C LYS A 140 -2.42 2.54 -13.90
N LEU A 141 -2.70 2.57 -12.59
CA LEU A 141 -2.86 3.83 -11.84
C LEU A 141 -1.55 4.65 -11.81
N THR A 142 -0.41 3.99 -11.65
CA THR A 142 0.92 4.62 -11.65
C THR A 142 1.20 5.30 -12.98
N ARG A 143 0.83 4.70 -14.12
CA ARG A 143 0.97 5.35 -15.44
C ARG A 143 0.21 6.68 -15.53
N ASN A 144 -0.90 6.82 -14.81
CA ASN A 144 -1.71 8.04 -14.80
C ASN A 144 -1.13 9.12 -13.87
N MET A 145 -0.45 8.73 -12.78
CA MET A 145 -0.03 9.66 -11.71
C MET A 145 1.48 9.89 -11.61
N ARG A 146 2.31 8.91 -11.98
CA ARG A 146 3.75 8.85 -11.71
C ARG A 146 4.56 8.54 -12.96
N LEU A 147 4.05 8.88 -14.14
CA LEU A 147 4.69 8.55 -15.43
C LEU A 147 6.14 9.05 -15.53
N GLN A 148 6.45 10.22 -14.97
CA GLN A 148 7.81 10.77 -14.96
C GLN A 148 8.78 9.91 -14.14
N GLU A 149 8.32 9.39 -12.99
CA GLU A 149 9.08 8.49 -12.13
C GLU A 149 9.30 7.12 -12.81
N GLN A 150 8.31 6.62 -13.56
CA GLN A 150 8.48 5.40 -14.36
C GLN A 150 9.51 5.58 -15.49
N ARG A 151 9.44 6.70 -16.21
CA ARG A 151 10.35 6.99 -17.33
C ARG A 151 11.79 7.15 -16.87
N SER A 152 12.05 7.87 -15.78
CA SER A 152 13.41 8.09 -15.27
C SER A 152 14.14 6.79 -14.90
N LEU A 153 13.39 5.76 -14.47
CA LEU A 153 13.95 4.45 -14.11
C LEU A 153 14.13 3.50 -15.31
N SER A 154 13.47 3.76 -16.43
CA SER A 154 13.65 3.00 -17.69
C SER A 154 14.86 3.47 -18.51
N VAL A 155 15.38 4.67 -18.22
CA VAL A 155 16.61 5.21 -18.81
C VAL A 155 17.80 4.81 -17.95
N THR A 156 18.13 3.52 -17.91
CA THR A 156 19.47 3.09 -17.45
C THR A 156 20.31 2.86 -18.71
N PRO A 157 21.41 3.59 -18.95
CA PRO A 157 22.25 3.33 -20.11
C PRO A 157 22.88 1.95 -19.94
N HIS A 158 22.61 1.06 -20.89
CA HIS A 158 23.37 -0.17 -21.05
C HIS A 158 24.83 0.24 -21.26
N LYS A 159 25.74 -0.11 -20.33
CA LYS A 159 27.17 0.01 -20.59
C LYS A 159 27.50 -0.96 -21.72
N THR A 160 27.55 -0.47 -22.94
CA THR A 160 28.12 -1.17 -24.07
C THR A 160 29.61 -1.35 -23.79
N ASN A 161 30.01 -2.60 -23.56
CA ASN A 161 31.40 -3.03 -23.62
C ASN A 161 31.97 -2.62 -24.99
N GLN A 162 32.95 -1.72 -25.00
CA GLN A 162 33.98 -1.73 -26.04
C GLN A 162 35.17 -2.50 -25.51
N VAL A 163 35.27 -3.74 -26.01
CA VAL A 163 36.52 -4.48 -26.12
C VAL A 163 37.46 -3.66 -27.01
N ALA A 164 38.47 -3.04 -26.39
CA ALA A 164 39.64 -2.60 -27.12
C ALA A 164 40.56 -3.82 -27.29
N ALA A 165 40.48 -4.41 -28.47
CA ALA A 165 41.59 -5.16 -29.03
C ALA A 165 42.72 -4.15 -29.36
N GLY A 166 43.94 -4.48 -28.98
CA GLY A 166 45.15 -3.70 -29.24
C GLY A 166 46.26 -4.08 -28.31
#